data_AF-A0A7Z7VLB1-F1
#
_entry.id   AF-A0A7Z7VLB1-F1
#
_cell.length_a   1.000
_cell.length_b   1.000
_cell.length_c   1.000
_cell.angle_alpha   90.00
_cell.angle_beta   90.00
_cell.angle_gamma   90.00
#
_symmetry.space_group_name_H-M   'P 1'
#
loop_
_entity.id
_entity.type
_entity.pdbx_description
1 polymer ?
#
loop_
_entity_poly.entity_id
_entity_poly.type
_entity_poly.pdbx_seq_one_letter_code
_entity_poly.pdbx_strand_id
1 'polypeptide(L)'
;MSIMLYPNKTEPTAYRIQDKVLGVQRYFAFSRYGSDQKAKQTAKAELEELKRRRRMRELRLELDANQLFYPDGRVIGLRTAKKTIKGSEVPILIAQITVDGKQIKTDRRLLNRCFFDVYRDIQDWILTKKGIERTPEITQRFKQAAWLYRI
;
A
#
# COMPACT_ATOMS: atom_id res chain seq x y z
N MET A 1 -8.43 -14.22 9.95
CA MET A 1 -7.39 -15.17 10.40
C MET A 1 -7.93 -15.90 11.62
N SER A 2 -7.88 -17.24 11.65
CA SER A 2 -8.41 -18.07 12.73
C SER A 2 -7.61 -19.36 12.89
N ILE A 3 -7.75 -20.00 14.04
CA ILE A 3 -7.20 -21.34 14.29
C ILE A 3 -8.17 -22.38 13.75
N MET A 4 -7.68 -23.30 12.93
CA MET A 4 -8.45 -24.40 12.35
C MET A 4 -7.82 -25.74 12.73
N LEU A 5 -8.65 -26.77 12.90
CA LEU A 5 -8.16 -28.14 13.02
C LEU A 5 -7.63 -28.63 11.66
N TYR A 6 -6.57 -29.43 11.69
CA TYR A 6 -5.90 -29.99 10.52
C TYR A 6 -5.53 -31.46 10.75
N PRO A 7 -5.64 -32.35 9.75
CA PRO A 7 -6.10 -32.07 8.38
C PRO A 7 -7.61 -31.84 8.26
N ASN A 8 -8.39 -32.38 9.20
CA ASN A 8 -9.85 -32.29 9.22
C ASN A 8 -10.36 -32.10 10.66
N LYS A 9 -11.69 -32.11 10.85
CA LYS A 9 -12.32 -31.93 12.18
C LYS A 9 -12.53 -33.23 12.95
N THR A 10 -12.54 -34.38 12.27
CA THR A 10 -12.84 -35.70 12.84
C THR A 10 -11.63 -36.33 13.49
N GLU A 11 -10.48 -36.29 12.82
CA GLU A 11 -9.20 -36.83 13.29
C GLU A 11 -8.08 -35.79 13.13
N PRO A 12 -8.13 -34.71 13.92
CA PRO A 12 -7.10 -33.69 13.83
C PRO A 12 -5.79 -34.19 14.44
N THR A 13 -4.69 -33.83 13.78
CA THR A 13 -3.32 -34.06 14.28
C THR A 13 -2.60 -32.76 14.57
N ALA A 14 -3.17 -31.62 14.17
CA ALA A 14 -2.59 -30.30 14.37
C ALA A 14 -3.65 -29.19 14.41
N TYR A 15 -3.25 -28.04 14.93
CA TYR A 15 -3.90 -26.77 14.60
C TYR A 15 -3.18 -26.09 13.43
N ARG A 16 -3.92 -25.37 12.59
CA ARG A 16 -3.39 -24.56 11.49
C ARG A 16 -3.84 -23.11 11.63
N ILE A 17 -2.93 -22.19 11.38
CA ILE A 17 -3.21 -20.76 11.21
C ILE A 17 -2.78 -20.35 9.81
N GLN A 18 -3.64 -19.60 9.12
CA GLN A 18 -3.36 -19.06 7.79
C GLN A 18 -3.75 -17.59 7.72
N ASP A 19 -2.83 -16.75 7.24
CA ASP A 19 -3.08 -15.36 6.89
C ASP A 19 -2.49 -15.05 5.52
N LYS A 20 -3.38 -14.83 4.53
CA LYS A 20 -2.99 -14.51 3.15
C LYS A 20 -2.38 -13.11 2.99
N VAL A 21 -2.75 -12.16 3.85
CA VAL A 21 -2.24 -10.78 3.79
C VAL A 21 -0.78 -10.74 4.25
N LEU A 22 -0.43 -11.56 5.24
CA LEU A 22 0.95 -11.70 5.72
C LEU A 22 1.73 -12.82 5.00
N GLY A 23 1.09 -13.62 4.14
CA GLY A 23 1.71 -14.78 3.49
C GLY A 23 2.12 -15.88 4.47
N VAL A 24 1.45 -15.99 5.62
CA VAL A 24 1.83 -16.91 6.70
C VAL A 24 0.92 -18.13 6.71
N GLN A 25 1.52 -19.31 6.80
CA GLN A 25 0.85 -20.57 7.09
C GLN A 25 1.67 -21.35 8.12
N ARG A 26 1.07 -21.64 9.27
CA ARG A 26 1.73 -22.32 10.40
C ARG A 26 0.90 -23.50 10.89
N TYR A 27 1.60 -24.53 11.33
CA TYR A 27 1.02 -25.76 11.85
C TYR A 27 1.56 -26.04 13.25
N PHE A 28 0.67 -26.47 14.13
CA PHE A 28 0.94 -26.81 15.52
C PHE A 28 0.52 -28.25 15.77
N ALA A 29 1.42 -29.18 15.44
CA ALA A 29 1.16 -30.61 15.56
C ALA A 29 1.08 -31.06 17.02
N PHE A 30 0.08 -31.88 17.36
CA PHE A 30 -0.16 -32.33 18.73
C PHE A 30 1.04 -33.11 19.29
N SER A 31 1.66 -33.96 18.46
CA SER A 31 2.87 -34.71 18.80
C SER A 31 4.03 -33.82 19.19
N ARG A 32 4.24 -32.70 18.48
CA ARG A 32 5.33 -31.75 18.76
C ARG A 32 5.17 -31.04 20.10
N TYR A 33 3.93 -30.73 20.49
CA TYR A 33 3.62 -30.00 21.72
C TYR A 33 3.21 -30.92 22.89
N GLY A 34 3.20 -32.24 22.66
CA GLY A 34 2.85 -33.27 23.64
C GLY A 34 1.35 -33.42 23.93
N SER A 35 0.53 -32.43 23.61
CA SER A 35 -0.93 -32.53 23.69
C SER A 35 -1.65 -31.54 22.78
N ASP A 36 -2.92 -31.80 22.49
CA ASP A 36 -3.80 -30.89 21.77
C ASP A 36 -3.98 -29.57 22.53
N GLN A 37 -4.13 -29.60 23.86
CA GLN A 37 -4.30 -28.40 24.68
C GLN A 37 -3.06 -27.49 24.61
N LYS A 38 -1.85 -28.06 24.71
CA LYS A 38 -0.60 -27.29 24.59
C LYS A 38 -0.46 -26.71 23.18
N ALA A 39 -0.71 -27.50 22.15
CA ALA A 39 -0.71 -27.03 20.77
C ALA A 39 -1.72 -25.88 20.55
N LYS A 40 -2.91 -25.96 21.16
CA LYS A 40 -3.94 -24.92 21.09
C LYS A 40 -3.50 -23.63 21.78
N GLN A 41 -2.87 -23.72 22.95
CA GLN A 41 -2.35 -22.55 23.66
C GLN A 41 -1.24 -21.86 22.85
N THR A 42 -0.30 -22.63 22.28
CA THR A 42 0.75 -22.07 21.42
C THR A 42 0.17 -21.44 20.15
N ALA A 43 -0.82 -22.10 19.52
CA ALA A 43 -1.51 -21.54 18.35
C ALA A 43 -2.24 -20.23 18.70
N LYS A 44 -2.86 -20.12 19.88
CA LYS A 44 -3.48 -18.87 20.34
C LYS A 44 -2.47 -17.74 20.51
N ALA A 45 -1.31 -18.02 21.12
CA ALA A 45 -0.26 -17.02 21.28
C ALA A 45 0.25 -16.52 19.91
N GLU A 46 0.51 -17.42 18.97
CA GLU A 46 0.90 -17.04 17.60
C GLU A 46 -0.21 -16.23 16.90
N LEU A 47 -1.48 -16.61 17.07
CA LEU A 47 -2.61 -15.89 16.47
C LEU A 47 -2.64 -14.43 16.92
N GLU A 48 -2.45 -14.17 18.22
CA GLU A 48 -2.44 -12.80 18.76
C GLU A 48 -1.25 -11.99 18.24
N GLU A 49 -0.06 -12.60 18.14
CA GLU A 49 1.10 -11.93 17.54
C GLU A 49 0.88 -11.61 16.06
N LEU A 50 0.29 -12.53 15.30
CA LEU A 50 -0.04 -12.28 13.89
C LEU A 50 -1.12 -11.19 13.75
N LYS A 51 -2.10 -11.11 14.66
CA LYS A 51 -3.10 -10.03 14.67
C LYS A 51 -2.43 -8.68 14.93
N ARG A 52 -1.51 -8.62 15.90
CA ARG A 52 -0.72 -7.42 16.19
C ARG A 52 0.09 -6.98 14.97
N ARG A 53 0.79 -7.92 14.31
CA ARG A 53 1.55 -7.66 13.08
C ARG A 53 0.65 -7.15 11.95
N ARG A 54 -0.53 -7.73 11.79
CA ARG A 54 -1.51 -7.31 10.78
C ARG A 54 -1.99 -5.87 11.04
N ARG A 55 -2.37 -5.56 12.28
CA ARG A 55 -2.75 -4.21 12.68
C ARG A 55 -1.63 -3.20 12.46
N MET A 56 -0.39 -3.55 12.83
CA MET A 56 0.77 -2.68 12.57
C MET A 56 1.01 -2.44 11.08
N ARG A 57 0.76 -3.45 10.23
CA ARG A 57 0.83 -3.28 8.78
C ARG A 57 -0.27 -2.35 8.27
N GLU A 58 -1.50 -2.49 8.74
CA GLU A 58 -2.62 -1.61 8.41
C GLU A 58 -2.30 -0.17 8.80
N LEU A 59 -1.90 0.08 10.04
CA LEU A 59 -1.48 1.40 10.53
C LEU A 59 -0.31 1.98 9.71
N ARG A 60 0.67 1.16 9.32
CA ARG A 60 1.76 1.61 8.45
C ARG A 60 1.25 2.03 7.07
N LEU A 61 0.28 1.32 6.51
CA LEU A 61 -0.30 1.69 5.21
C LEU A 61 -1.17 2.95 5.31
N GLU A 62 -1.77 3.20 6.48
CA GLU A 62 -2.53 4.41 6.75
C GLU A 62 -1.64 5.65 6.90
N LEU A 63 -0.33 5.50 7.16
CA LEU A 63 0.58 6.65 7.18
C LEU A 63 0.57 7.36 5.82
N ASP A 64 0.27 8.65 5.83
CA ASP A 64 0.16 9.52 4.65
C ASP A 64 1.33 9.37 3.67
N ALA A 65 2.55 9.27 4.18
CA ALA A 65 3.75 9.06 3.36
C ALA A 65 3.69 7.77 2.53
N ASN A 66 3.20 6.66 3.11
CA ASN A 66 3.07 5.37 2.42
C ASN A 66 1.86 5.35 1.47
N GLN A 67 0.91 6.26 1.65
CA GLN A 67 -0.19 6.46 0.71
C GLN A 67 0.20 7.29 -0.52
N LEU A 68 1.28 8.07 -0.42
CA LEU A 68 1.72 9.02 -1.44
C LEU A 68 2.94 8.54 -2.24
N PHE A 69 3.85 7.79 -1.63
CA PHE A 69 5.13 7.43 -2.24
C PHE A 69 5.37 5.92 -2.21
N TYR A 70 5.93 5.41 -3.31
CA TYR A 70 6.54 4.09 -3.34
C TYR A 70 7.84 4.08 -2.52
N PRO A 71 8.33 2.89 -2.12
CA PRO A 71 9.61 2.76 -1.40
C PRO A 71 10.81 3.33 -2.15
N ASP A 72 10.76 3.39 -3.49
CA ASP A 72 11.80 3.96 -4.35
C ASP A 72 11.72 5.50 -4.47
N GLY A 73 10.76 6.14 -3.79
CA GLY A 73 10.56 7.58 -3.80
C GLY A 73 9.66 8.11 -4.91
N ARG A 74 9.19 7.27 -5.84
CA ARG A 74 8.20 7.68 -6.85
C ARG A 74 6.87 8.02 -6.18
N VAL A 75 6.17 9.01 -6.72
CA VAL A 75 4.78 9.33 -6.34
C VAL A 75 3.84 8.26 -6.89
N ILE A 76 3.03 7.66 -6.02
CA ILE A 76 2.08 6.60 -6.37
C ILE A 76 1.07 7.15 -7.38
N GLY A 77 0.97 6.47 -8.53
CA GLY A 77 0.00 6.82 -9.56
C GLY A 77 0.40 7.99 -10.46
N LEU A 78 1.53 8.64 -10.23
CA LEU A 78 2.02 9.72 -11.07
C LEU A 78 2.95 9.19 -12.17
N ARG A 79 2.75 9.65 -13.40
CA ARG A 79 3.62 9.35 -14.55
C ARG A 79 3.67 10.49 -15.55
N THR A 80 4.73 10.52 -16.35
CA THR A 80 4.87 11.39 -17.52
C THR A 80 4.29 10.69 -18.76
N ALA A 81 3.75 11.47 -19.69
CA ALA A 81 3.32 10.97 -21.00
C ALA A 81 3.36 12.10 -22.02
N LYS A 82 3.07 11.78 -23.29
CA LYS A 82 2.83 12.75 -24.34
C LYS A 82 1.41 12.63 -24.86
N LYS A 83 0.82 13.74 -25.30
CA LYS A 83 -0.50 13.78 -25.92
C LYS A 83 -0.45 14.60 -27.20
N THR A 84 -0.94 14.04 -28.30
CA THR A 84 -1.02 14.76 -29.56
C THR A 84 -2.17 15.75 -29.52
N ILE A 85 -1.86 17.03 -29.74
CA ILE A 85 -2.82 18.14 -29.77
C ILE A 85 -2.52 18.93 -31.05
N LYS A 86 -3.51 19.04 -31.94
CA LYS A 86 -3.38 19.76 -33.22
C LYS A 86 -2.13 19.34 -34.03
N GLY A 87 -1.82 18.03 -34.02
CA GLY A 87 -0.66 17.47 -34.73
C GLY A 87 0.68 17.55 -33.99
N SER A 88 0.76 18.23 -32.85
CA SER A 88 1.99 18.33 -32.06
C SER A 88 1.94 17.47 -30.79
N GLU A 89 3.04 16.79 -30.45
CA GLU A 89 3.17 16.09 -29.18
C GLU A 89 3.42 17.07 -28.04
N VAL A 90 2.55 17.06 -27.03
CA VAL A 90 2.69 17.90 -25.84
C VAL A 90 2.99 17.02 -24.63
N PRO A 91 4.05 17.30 -23.85
CA PRO A 91 4.32 16.57 -22.61
C PRO A 91 3.24 16.87 -21.56
N ILE A 92 2.83 15.83 -20.84
CA ILE A 92 1.80 15.88 -19.80
C ILE A 92 2.23 15.09 -18.56
N LEU A 93 1.75 15.52 -17.40
CA LEU A 93 1.73 14.72 -16.17
C LEU A 93 0.35 14.07 -16.02
N ILE A 94 0.33 12.79 -15.70
CA ILE A 94 -0.88 12.01 -15.46
C ILE A 94 -0.83 11.48 -14.03
N ALA A 95 -1.86 11.75 -13.24
CA ALA A 95 -2.07 11.13 -11.94
C ALA A 95 -3.27 10.18 -12.01
N GLN A 96 -3.08 8.94 -11.54
CA GLN A 96 -4.08 7.89 -11.48
C GLN A 96 -3.98 7.18 -10.12
N ILE A 97 -4.93 7.45 -9.23
CA ILE A 97 -4.91 6.98 -7.84
C ILE A 97 -6.21 6.26 -7.50
N THR A 98 -6.17 5.40 -6.49
CA THR A 98 -7.35 4.73 -5.93
C THR A 98 -7.79 5.46 -4.67
N VAL A 99 -9.07 5.84 -4.61
CA VAL A 99 -9.74 6.46 -3.46
C VAL A 99 -11.05 5.70 -3.23
N ASP A 100 -11.29 5.25 -2.00
CA ASP A 100 -12.49 4.47 -1.62
C ASP A 100 -12.78 3.27 -2.55
N GLY A 101 -11.72 2.55 -2.94
CA GLY A 101 -11.81 1.39 -3.83
C GLY A 101 -12.08 1.73 -5.31
N LYS A 102 -12.18 3.01 -5.68
CA LYS A 102 -12.39 3.46 -7.05
C LYS A 102 -11.14 4.14 -7.60
N GLN A 103 -10.79 3.80 -8.83
CA GLN A 103 -9.67 4.44 -9.52
C GLN A 103 -10.12 5.72 -10.20
N ILE A 104 -9.47 6.84 -9.88
CA ILE A 104 -9.70 8.15 -10.48
C ILE A 104 -8.44 8.65 -11.18
N LYS A 105 -8.61 9.47 -12.22
CA LYS A 105 -7.51 9.94 -13.07
C LYS A 105 -7.64 11.42 -13.39
N THR A 106 -6.51 12.12 -13.50
CA THR A 106 -6.42 13.46 -14.08
C THR A 106 -5.13 13.62 -14.87
N ASP A 107 -5.07 14.62 -15.74
CA ASP A 107 -3.85 15.01 -16.45
C ASP A 107 -3.65 16.53 -16.43
N ARG A 108 -2.38 16.95 -16.51
CA ARG A 108 -1.98 18.36 -16.62
C ARG A 108 -0.96 18.51 -17.74
N ARG A 109 -1.20 19.49 -18.61
CA ARG A 109 -0.32 19.80 -19.74
C ARG A 109 0.80 20.74 -19.29
N LEU A 110 1.99 20.55 -19.85
CA LEU A 110 3.13 21.44 -19.62
C LEU A 110 3.18 22.62 -20.61
N LEU A 111 2.17 22.76 -21.47
CA LEU A 111 2.13 23.81 -22.50
C LEU A 111 2.10 25.21 -21.87
N ASN A 112 3.11 26.03 -22.17
CA ASN A 112 3.26 27.41 -21.68
C ASN A 112 3.26 27.55 -20.14
N ARG A 113 3.63 26.49 -19.42
CA ARG A 113 3.72 26.49 -17.96
C ARG A 113 5.06 25.94 -17.50
N CYS A 114 5.57 26.47 -16.38
CA CYS A 114 6.74 25.89 -15.74
C CYS A 114 6.40 24.49 -15.19
N PHE A 115 7.32 23.54 -15.34
CA PHE A 115 7.20 22.19 -14.78
C PHE A 115 6.81 22.24 -13.29
N PHE A 116 7.44 23.12 -12.51
CA PHE A 116 7.19 23.21 -11.07
C PHE A 116 5.75 23.61 -10.74
N ASP A 117 5.12 24.48 -11.52
CA ASP A 117 3.72 24.85 -11.31
C ASP A 117 2.79 23.68 -11.64
N VAL A 118 3.04 23.01 -12.76
CA VAL A 118 2.25 21.84 -13.19
C VAL A 118 2.41 20.69 -12.19
N TYR A 119 3.61 20.50 -11.67
CA TYR A 119 3.93 19.49 -10.67
C TYR A 119 3.31 19.82 -9.32
N ARG A 120 3.31 21.09 -8.89
CA ARG A 120 2.59 21.52 -7.67
C ARG A 120 1.08 21.30 -7.80
N ASP A 121 0.48 21.70 -8.91
CA ASP A 121 -0.96 21.51 -9.15
C ASP A 121 -1.39 20.04 -9.07
N ILE A 122 -0.57 19.13 -9.63
CA ILE A 122 -0.91 17.71 -9.63
C ILE A 122 -0.69 17.09 -8.25
N GLN A 123 0.30 17.55 -7.47
CA GLN A 123 0.45 17.18 -6.08
C GLN A 123 -0.76 17.60 -5.25
N ASP A 124 -1.21 18.85 -5.39
CA ASP A 124 -2.37 19.38 -4.66
C ASP A 124 -3.61 18.55 -4.97
N TRP A 125 -3.82 18.21 -6.24
CA TRP A 125 -4.91 17.31 -6.62
C TRP A 125 -4.80 15.93 -5.95
N ILE A 126 -3.60 15.33 -5.92
CA ILE A 126 -3.39 14.02 -5.26
C ILE A 126 -3.70 14.12 -3.76
N LEU A 127 -3.18 15.15 -3.08
CA LEU A 127 -3.36 15.37 -1.65
C LEU A 127 -4.84 15.59 -1.30
N THR A 128 -5.52 16.49 -2.02
CA THR A 128 -6.95 16.75 -1.84
C THR A 128 -7.79 15.49 -2.03
N LYS A 129 -7.48 14.68 -3.06
CA LYS A 129 -8.25 13.44 -3.32
C LYS A 129 -7.98 12.34 -2.30
N LYS A 130 -6.82 12.33 -1.65
CA LYS A 130 -6.50 11.40 -0.57
C LYS A 130 -6.90 11.92 0.82
N GLY A 131 -7.35 13.16 0.94
CA GLY A 131 -7.65 13.79 2.23
C GLY A 131 -6.41 14.00 3.10
N ILE A 132 -5.22 14.12 2.47
CA ILE A 132 -3.95 14.25 3.17
C ILE A 132 -3.55 15.72 3.22
N GLU A 133 -3.22 16.22 4.41
CA GLU A 133 -2.71 17.57 4.59
C GLU A 133 -1.26 17.69 4.10
N ARG A 134 -0.91 18.83 3.49
CA ARG A 134 0.45 19.09 3.05
C ARG A 134 1.33 19.45 4.24
N THR A 135 2.21 18.54 4.66
CA THR A 135 3.24 18.82 5.68
C THR A 135 4.59 19.21 5.06
N PRO A 136 5.54 19.76 5.84
CA PRO A 136 6.91 20.01 5.38
C PRO A 136 7.62 18.75 4.87
N GLU A 137 7.42 17.60 5.52
CA GLU A 137 8.02 16.32 5.15
C GLU A 137 7.47 15.81 3.80
N ILE A 138 6.15 15.90 3.61
CA ILE A 138 5.50 15.57 2.34
C ILE A 138 6.01 16.48 1.22
N THR A 139 6.13 17.78 1.50
CA THR A 139 6.67 18.76 0.56
C THR A 139 8.12 18.42 0.18
N GLN A 140 8.95 18.07 1.16
CA GLN A 140 10.34 17.69 0.93
C GLN A 140 10.46 16.40 0.11
N ARG A 141 9.63 15.39 0.40
CA ARG A 141 9.55 14.15 -0.38
C ARG A 141 9.13 14.41 -1.82
N PHE A 142 8.14 15.26 -2.06
CA PHE A 142 7.76 15.64 -3.42
C PHE A 142 8.89 16.35 -4.17
N LYS A 143 9.65 17.23 -3.50
CA LYS A 143 10.84 17.87 -4.08
C LYS A 143 11.91 16.83 -4.47
N GLN A 144 12.18 15.86 -3.60
CA GLN A 144 13.10 14.76 -3.88
C GLN A 144 12.64 13.88 -5.05
N ALA A 145 11.33 13.70 -5.23
CA ALA A 145 10.78 12.92 -6.34
C ALA A 145 10.71 13.70 -7.66
N ALA A 146 10.84 15.03 -7.64
CA ALA A 146 10.57 15.90 -8.79
C ALA A 146 11.40 15.55 -10.04
N TRP A 147 12.67 15.18 -9.85
CA TRP A 147 13.59 14.85 -10.95
C TRP A 147 13.13 13.62 -11.76
N LEU A 148 12.38 12.70 -11.15
CA LEU A 148 11.83 11.51 -11.81
C LEU A 148 10.75 11.85 -12.85
N TYR A 149 10.18 13.06 -12.76
CA TYR A 149 9.07 13.51 -13.59
C TYR A 149 9.42 14.70 -14.47
N ARG A 150 10.66 15.17 -14.42
CA ARG A 150 11.11 16.30 -15.23
C ARG A 150 11.16 15.86 -16.70
N ILE A 151 10.46 16.59 -17.56
CA ILE A 151 10.28 16.34 -19.00
C ILE A 151 10.75 17.56 -19.76
#